data_AF-A0A1H2VXJ7-F1
#
_entry.id   AF-A0A1H2VXJ7-F1
#
_cell.length_a   1.000
_cell.length_b   1.000
_cell.length_c   1.000
_cell.angle_alpha   90.00
_cell.angle_beta   90.00
_cell.angle_gamma   90.00
#
_symmetry.space_group_name_H-M   'P 1'
#
loop_
_entity.id
_entity.type
_entity.pdbx_description
1 polymer ?
#
loop_
_entity_poly.entity_id
_entity_poly.type
_entity_poly.pdbx_seq_one_letter_code
_entity_poly.pdbx_strand_id
1 'polypeptide(L)' 'MYYDFLVKIPYESGKISKNRRGKTTYIEYTYGRKYIPEKKYNIPQRTTIGKMADSDESMMY' A
#
# COMPACT_ATOMS: atom_id res chain seq x y z
N MET A 1 -2.55 2.24 -14.38
CA MET A 1 -1.31 2.53 -15.11
C MET A 1 -0.36 3.11 -14.08
N TYR A 2 0.75 2.43 -13.82
CA TYR A 2 1.79 2.88 -12.90
C TYR A 2 2.78 3.76 -13.64
N TYR A 3 3.65 4.48 -12.94
CA TYR A 3 4.72 5.21 -13.63
C TYR A 3 5.62 4.21 -14.37
N ASP A 4 6.20 4.66 -15.47
CA ASP A 4 7.15 3.90 -16.29
C ASP A 4 8.57 3.89 -15.71
N PHE A 5 8.77 4.54 -14.56
CA PHE A 5 10.04 4.62 -13.85
C PHE A 5 9.92 4.15 -12.40
N LEU A 6 11.04 3.70 -11.85
CA LEU A 6 11.13 3.24 -10.47
C LEU A 6 11.25 4.41 -9.51
N VAL A 7 10.40 4.42 -8.49
CA VAL A 7 10.49 5.32 -7.33
C VAL A 7 10.67 4.54 -6.05
N LYS A 8 11.34 5.15 -5.08
CA LYS A 8 11.51 4.55 -3.75
C LYS A 8 10.17 4.45 -3.05
N ILE A 9 9.88 3.29 -2.46
CA ILE A 9 8.70 3.12 -1.61
C ILE A 9 8.85 4.07 -0.41
N PRO A 10 7.85 4.95 -0.17
CA PRO A 10 7.90 5.85 0.98
C PRO A 10 8.04 5.06 2.28
N TYR A 11 8.87 5.55 3.20
CA TYR A 11 8.95 5.00 4.54
C TYR A 11 8.08 5.84 5.47
N GLU A 12 6.88 5.35 5.78
CA GLU A 12 6.01 5.95 6.78
C GLU A 12 5.42 4.85 7.67
N SER A 13 5.91 4.81 8.92
CA SER A 13 5.56 3.77 9.88
C SER A 13 4.05 3.70 10.08
N GLY A 14 3.49 2.49 9.95
CA GLY A 14 2.07 2.23 10.17
C GLY A 14 1.12 2.72 9.07
N LYS A 15 1.59 3.42 8.03
CA LYS A 15 0.76 3.87 6.91
C LYS A 15 0.99 3.10 5.61
N ILE A 16 2.21 2.62 5.37
CA ILE A 16 2.56 1.87 4.16
C ILE A 16 2.42 0.36 4.42
N SER A 17 1.70 -0.34 3.55
CA SER A 17 1.53 -1.79 3.61
C SER A 17 1.78 -2.47 2.26
N LYS A 18 2.43 -3.63 2.29
CA LYS A 18 2.64 -4.50 1.14
C LYS A 18 1.48 -5.50 1.05
N ASN A 19 0.71 -5.46 -0.03
CA ASN A 19 -0.41 -6.37 -0.29
C ASN A 19 -0.08 -7.29 -1.47
N ARG A 20 0.25 -8.55 -1.16
CA ARG A 20 0.56 -9.57 -2.19
C ARG A 20 -0.71 -10.18 -2.73
N ARG A 21 -0.96 -10.00 -4.04
CA ARG A 21 -2.07 -10.58 -4.79
C ARG A 21 -1.49 -11.48 -5.88
N GLY A 22 -1.40 -12.77 -5.58
CA GLY A 22 -0.75 -13.75 -6.46
C GLY A 22 0.76 -13.51 -6.58
N LYS A 23 1.21 -13.24 -7.82
CA LYS A 23 2.62 -12.93 -8.13
C LYS A 23 2.98 -11.45 -7.99
N THR A 24 1.99 -10.57 -7.85
CA THR A 24 2.21 -9.12 -7.79
C THR A 24 2.02 -8.60 -6.37
N THR A 25 2.96 -7.79 -5.90
CA THR A 25 2.85 -7.08 -4.63
C THR A 25 2.51 -5.61 -4.89
N TYR A 26 1.39 -5.16 -4.34
CA TYR A 26 0.95 -3.78 -4.41
C TYR A 26 1.35 -3.03 -3.14
N ILE A 27 1.72 -1.77 -3.30
CA ILE A 27 2.01 -0.86 -2.19
C ILE A 27 0.75 -0.04 -1.91
N GLU A 28 0.23 -0.17 -0.70
CA GLU A 28 -0.97 0.53 -0.24
C GLU A 28 -0.60 1.58 0.80
N TYR A 29 -1.19 2.78 0.67
CA TYR A 29 -1.10 3.86 1.66
C TYR A 29 -2.41 3.95 2.44
N THR A 30 -2.30 3.91 3.76
CA THR A 30 -3.40 4.13 4.70
C THR A 30 -3.51 5.61 5.01
N TYR A 31 -4.55 6.27 4.50
CA TYR A 31 -4.77 7.71 4.70
C TYR A 31 -5.73 8.01 5.86
N GLY A 32 -6.44 7.00 6.36
CA GLY A 32 -7.43 7.20 7.42
C GLY A 32 -7.89 5.89 8.05
N ARG A 33 -8.71 6.03 9.09
CA ARG A 33 -9.40 4.92 9.75
C ARG A 33 -10.84 5.34 10.00
N LYS A 34 -11.79 4.52 9.56
CA LYS A 34 -13.22 4.74 9.79
C LYS A 34 -13.70 3.81 10.91
N TYR A 35 -14.20 4.38 11.99
CA TYR A 35 -14.84 3.60 13.04
C TYR A 35 -16.19 3.05 12.56
N ILE A 36 -16.45 1.77 12.81
CA ILE A 36 -17.73 1.13 12.54
C ILE A 36 -18.36 0.72 13.87
N PRO A 37 -19.37 1.46 14.37
CA PRO A 37 -19.99 1.21 15.68
C PRO A 37 -20.54 -0.21 15.82
N GLU A 38 -21.21 -0.72 14.77
CA GLU A 38 -21.80 -2.07 14.76
C GLU A 38 -20.78 -3.17 15.04
N LYS A 39 -19.57 -3.01 14.51
CA LYS A 39 -18.49 -3.99 14.62
C LYS A 39 -17.53 -3.69 15.77
N LYS A 40 -17.67 -2.54 16.43
CA LYS A 40 -16.81 -2.04 17.52
C LYS A 40 -15.31 -2.01 17.17
N TYR A 41 -14.97 -1.82 15.90
CA TYR A 41 -13.58 -1.66 15.45
C TYR A 41 -13.43 -0.65 14.31
N ASN A 42 -12.19 -0.21 14.10
CA ASN A 42 -11.80 0.69 13.02
C ASN A 42 -11.41 -0.11 11.77
N ILE A 43 -11.93 0.29 10.61
CA ILE A 43 -11.45 -0.20 9.31
C ILE A 43 -10.44 0.81 8.73
N PRO A 44 -9.22 0.37 8.38
CA PRO A 44 -8.26 1.24 7.70
C PRO A 44 -8.76 1.59 6.30
N GLN A 45 -8.70 2.86 5.95
CA GLN A 45 -8.96 3.33 4.59
C GLN A 45 -7.63 3.39 3.85
N ARG A 46 -7.53 2.58 2.80
CA ARG A 46 -6.29 2.37 2.04
C ARG A 46 -6.52 2.63 0.56
N THR A 47 -5.46 3.07 -0.11
CA THR A 47 -5.41 3.17 -1.57
C THR A 47 -4.11 2.59 -2.08
N THR A 48 -4.13 1.98 -3.26
CA THR A 48 -2.92 1.50 -3.92
C THR A 48 -2.18 2.68 -4.54
N ILE A 49 -0.92 2.88 -4.14
CA ILE A 49 -0.07 3.97 -4.64
C ILE A 49 0.97 3.51 -5.65
N GLY A 50 1.23 2.19 -5.73
CA GLY A 50 2.23 1.66 -6.64
C GLY A 50 2.22 0.13 -6.70
N LYS A 51 2.96 -0.43 -7.67
CA LYS A 51 3.29 -1.85 -7.75
C LYS A 51 4.75 -2.03 -7.38
N MET A 52 5.05 -2.92 -6.42
CA MET A 52 6.42 -3.23 -6.04
C MET A 52 7.20 -3.77 -7.24
N ALA A 53 8.44 -3.32 -7.39
CA ALA A 53 9.31 -3.82 -8.44
C ALA A 53 9.75 -5.25 -8.15
N ASP A 54 9.76 -6.10 -9.18
CA ASP A 54 10.19 -7.49 -9.04
C ASP A 54 11.72 -7.60 -8.86
N SER A 55 12.47 -6.57 -9.30
CA SER A 55 13.93 -6.49 -9.18
C SER A 55 14.44 -5.93 -7.85
N ASP A 56 13.64 -5.09 -7.19
CA ASP A 56 14.02 -4.41 -5.94
C ASP A 56 12.78 -4.15 -5.07
N GLU A 57 12.71 -4.83 -3.92
CA GLU A 57 11.57 -4.74 -3.00
C GLU A 57 11.46 -3.41 -2.23
N SER A 58 12.43 -2.51 -2.40
CA SER A 58 12.42 -1.14 -1.87
C SER A 58 11.88 -0.12 -2.87
N MET A 59 11.62 -0.55 -4.11
CA MET A 59 11.15 0.30 -5.21
C MET A 59 9.75 -0.09 -5.68
N MET A 60 9.06 0.86 -6.29
CA MET A 60 7.76 0.65 -6.92
C MET A 60 7.66 1.42 -8.24
N TYR A 61 6.74 0.94 -9.09
CA TYR A 61 6.21 1.65 -10.25
C TYR A 61 4.93 2.39 -9.88
#